data_AF-A0A835LLH6-F1
#
_entry.id   AF-A0A835LLH6-F1
#
_cell.length_a   1.000
_cell.length_b   1.000
_cell.length_c   1.000
_cell.angle_alpha   90.00
_cell.angle_beta   90.00
_cell.angle_gamma   90.00
#
_symmetry.space_group_name_H-M   'P 1'
#
loop_
_entity.id
_entity.type
_entity.pdbx_description
1 polymer ?
#
loop_
_entity_poly.entity_id
_entity_poly.type
_entity_poly.pdbx_seq_one_letter_code
_entity_poly.pdbx_strand_id
1 'polypeptide(L)'
;MHIMLTEFVIDSEKEILAPLCQVLELPEIYMSSKKWDSLPYNRVSSIAMSSYKKHFLKHDENRFNEFLGKVERGEAKIAAGAPFPHDIIKL
;
A
#
# COMPACT_ATOMS: atom_id res chain seq x y z
N MET A 1 -22.41 13.57 25.99
CA MET A 1 -21.10 14.26 26.02
C MET A 1 -19.90 13.36 25.72
N HIS A 2 -19.99 12.03 25.85
CA HIS A 2 -18.87 11.12 25.52
C HIS A 2 -18.72 10.84 24.00
N ILE A 3 -19.83 10.82 23.27
CA ILE A 3 -19.90 10.53 21.81
C ILE A 3 -19.31 11.65 20.93
N MET A 4 -19.44 12.91 21.36
CA MET A 4 -18.95 14.08 20.62
C MET A 4 -17.42 14.17 20.58
N LEU A 5 -16.74 13.65 21.61
CA LEU A 5 -15.28 13.67 21.69
C LEU A 5 -14.66 12.61 20.77
N THR A 6 -15.31 11.45 20.63
CA THR A 6 -14.84 10.40 19.72
C THR A 6 -15.02 10.79 18.26
N GLU A 7 -16.15 11.39 17.88
CA GLU A 7 -16.36 11.86 16.49
C GLU A 7 -15.38 13.00 16.14
N PHE A 8 -15.18 13.96 17.04
CA PHE A 8 -14.24 15.06 16.83
C PHE A 8 -12.78 14.58 16.67
N VAL A 9 -12.35 13.59 17.46
CA VAL A 9 -11.01 13.00 17.34
C VAL A 9 -10.88 12.25 16.00
N ILE A 10 -11.88 11.46 15.61
CA ILE A 10 -11.86 10.72 14.34
C ILE A 10 -11.83 11.66 13.13
N ASP A 11 -12.53 12.79 13.18
CA ASP A 11 -12.49 13.78 12.11
C ASP A 11 -11.11 14.45 12.02
N SER A 12 -10.48 14.78 13.16
CA SER A 12 -9.12 15.33 13.17
C SER A 12 -8.07 14.35 12.63
N GLU A 13 -8.22 13.04 12.88
CA GLU A 13 -7.31 12.02 12.37
C GLU A 13 -7.40 11.89 10.84
N LYS A 14 -8.61 11.98 10.27
CA LYS A 14 -8.80 11.93 8.82
C LYS A 14 -8.22 13.17 8.13
N GLU A 15 -8.38 14.35 8.73
CA GLU A 15 -7.81 15.59 8.21
C GLU A 15 -6.28 15.57 8.16
N ILE A 16 -5.61 14.85 9.06
CA ILE A 16 -4.14 14.76 9.10
C ILE A 16 -3.61 13.58 8.29
N LEU A 17 -4.20 12.38 8.47
CA LEU A 17 -3.70 11.16 7.86
C LEU A 17 -3.96 11.12 6.35
N ALA A 18 -5.11 11.59 5.87
CA ALA A 18 -5.41 11.51 4.44
C ALA A 18 -4.44 12.34 3.57
N PRO A 19 -4.10 13.60 3.90
CA PRO A 19 -3.08 14.35 3.17
C PRO A 19 -1.69 13.71 3.27
N LEU A 20 -1.31 13.21 4.45
CA LEU A 20 0.00 12.57 4.63
C LEU A 20 0.12 11.30 3.78
N CYS A 21 -0.88 10.43 3.82
CA CYS A 21 -0.92 9.22 3.00
C CYS A 21 -0.88 9.59 1.51
N GLN A 22 -1.51 10.69 1.08
CA GLN A 22 -1.51 11.16 -0.31
C GLN A 22 -0.11 11.57 -0.75
N VAL A 23 0.59 12.33 0.08
CA VAL A 23 1.99 12.72 -0.18
C VAL A 23 2.91 11.49 -0.24
N LEU A 24 2.63 10.47 0.58
CA LEU A 24 3.40 9.22 0.61
C LEU A 24 3.01 8.24 -0.51
N GLU A 25 1.97 8.54 -1.28
CA GLU A 25 1.44 7.70 -2.38
C GLU A 25 1.16 6.27 -1.93
N LEU A 26 0.60 6.12 -0.73
CA LEU A 26 0.29 4.80 -0.17
C LEU A 26 -0.77 4.07 -0.99
N PRO A 27 -0.64 2.74 -1.19
CA PRO A 27 -1.56 1.96 -2.02
C PRO A 27 -3.01 2.09 -1.59
N GLU A 28 -3.26 2.22 -0.28
CA GLU A 28 -4.58 2.35 0.35
C GLU A 28 -5.40 3.49 -0.24
N ILE A 29 -4.79 4.62 -0.65
CA ILE A 29 -5.53 5.74 -1.23
C ILE A 29 -6.06 5.40 -2.62
N TYR A 30 -5.24 4.72 -3.42
CA TYR A 30 -5.63 4.25 -4.74
C TYR A 30 -6.71 3.18 -4.62
N MET A 31 -6.59 2.28 -3.64
CA MET A 31 -7.60 1.25 -3.35
C MET A 31 -8.93 1.87 -2.92
N SER A 32 -8.92 2.76 -1.93
CA SER A 32 -10.13 3.44 -1.43
C SER A 32 -10.80 4.30 -2.50
N SER A 33 -10.01 4.92 -3.38
CA SER A 33 -10.52 5.72 -4.50
C SER A 33 -10.85 4.89 -5.74
N LYS A 34 -10.66 3.56 -5.72
CA LYS A 34 -10.79 2.63 -6.87
C LYS A 34 -9.93 3.02 -8.09
N LYS A 35 -8.84 3.76 -7.90
CA LYS A 35 -7.92 4.22 -8.94
C LYS A 35 -6.75 3.24 -9.12
N TRP A 36 -7.05 1.98 -9.39
CA TRP A 36 -6.05 0.91 -9.53
C TRP A 36 -5.07 1.19 -10.66
N ASP A 37 -5.56 1.69 -11.79
CA ASP A 37 -4.77 2.01 -12.99
C ASP A 37 -3.67 3.06 -12.76
N SER A 38 -3.79 3.85 -11.69
CA SER A 38 -2.82 4.90 -11.34
C SER A 38 -1.84 4.48 -10.23
N LEU A 39 -1.98 3.28 -9.67
CA LEU A 39 -1.13 2.83 -8.57
C LEU A 39 0.34 2.66 -9.02
N PRO A 40 1.30 3.34 -8.36
CA PRO A 40 2.72 3.20 -8.66
C PRO A 40 3.34 2.00 -7.93
N TYR A 41 3.35 0.82 -8.56
CA TYR A 41 3.87 -0.43 -7.97
C TYR A 41 5.33 -0.34 -7.47
N ASN A 42 6.16 0.49 -8.09
CA ASN A 42 7.56 0.71 -7.68
C ASN A 42 7.71 1.34 -6.28
N ARG A 43 6.68 2.06 -5.80
CA ARG A 43 6.70 2.68 -4.47
C ARG A 43 6.06 1.82 -3.39
N VAL A 44 5.38 0.74 -3.78
CA VAL A 44 4.75 -0.18 -2.84
C VAL A 44 5.84 -0.95 -2.09
N SER A 45 5.81 -0.89 -0.76
CA SER A 45 6.76 -1.61 0.10
C SER A 45 6.57 -3.13 -0.01
N SER A 46 7.61 -3.92 0.28
CA SER A 46 7.53 -5.39 0.25
C SER A 46 6.43 -5.97 1.16
N ILE A 47 6.22 -5.35 2.33
CA ILE A 47 5.18 -5.72 3.29
C ILE A 47 3.81 -5.45 2.68
N ALA A 48 3.57 -4.25 2.14
CA ALA A 48 2.31 -3.91 1.48
C ALA A 48 2.06 -4.79 0.25
N MET A 49 3.11 -5.12 -0.50
CA MET A 49 3.04 -6.02 -1.65
C MET A 49 2.50 -7.40 -1.24
N SER A 50 2.98 -7.91 -0.11
CA SER A 50 2.54 -9.19 0.44
C SER A 50 1.11 -9.11 0.99
N SER A 51 0.81 -8.07 1.79
CA SER A 51 -0.50 -7.89 2.42
C SER A 51 -1.64 -7.70 1.41
N TYR A 52 -1.39 -6.92 0.35
CA TYR A 52 -2.42 -6.55 -0.62
C TYR A 52 -2.40 -7.38 -1.91
N LYS A 53 -1.53 -8.39 -2.01
CA LYS A 53 -1.39 -9.25 -3.20
C LYS A 53 -2.73 -9.70 -3.80
N LYS A 54 -3.65 -10.17 -2.95
CA LYS A 54 -4.97 -10.65 -3.39
C LYS A 54 -5.81 -9.54 -4.04
N HIS A 55 -5.69 -8.32 -3.55
CA HIS A 55 -6.41 -7.17 -4.08
C HIS A 55 -5.82 -6.72 -5.42
N PHE A 56 -4.49 -6.69 -5.54
CA PHE A 56 -3.82 -6.38 -6.81
C PHE A 56 -4.19 -7.38 -7.89
N LEU A 57 -4.16 -8.69 -7.58
CA LEU A 57 -4.58 -9.72 -8.53
C LEU A 57 -6.06 -9.61 -8.91
N LYS A 58 -6.92 -9.17 -8.00
CA LYS A 58 -8.36 -9.05 -8.28
C LYS A 58 -8.71 -7.84 -9.15
N HIS A 59 -8.00 -6.72 -8.96
CA HIS A 59 -8.40 -5.43 -9.53
C HIS A 59 -7.47 -4.91 -10.63
N ASP A 60 -6.22 -5.38 -10.68
CA ASP A 60 -5.21 -4.94 -11.66
C ASP A 60 -4.21 -6.06 -11.98
N GLU A 61 -4.75 -7.24 -12.32
CA GLU A 61 -3.99 -8.46 -12.55
C GLU A 61 -2.88 -8.29 -13.59
N ASN A 62 -3.22 -7.67 -14.73
CA ASN A 62 -2.31 -7.56 -15.87
C ASN A 62 -1.09 -6.70 -15.54
N ARG A 63 -1.29 -5.47 -15.02
CA ARG A 63 -0.17 -4.58 -14.67
C ARG A 63 0.63 -5.13 -13.51
N PHE A 64 -0.03 -5.79 -12.54
CA PHE A 64 0.66 -6.41 -11.43
C PHE A 64 1.58 -7.55 -11.88
N ASN A 65 1.10 -8.45 -12.75
CA ASN A 65 1.92 -9.53 -13.31
C ASN A 65 3.06 -8.99 -14.19
N GLU A 66 2.81 -7.95 -14.99
CA GLU A 66 3.86 -7.28 -15.77
C GLU A 66 4.95 -6.71 -14.85
N PHE A 67 4.56 -6.06 -13.76
CA PHE A 67 5.49 -5.53 -12.76
C PHE A 67 6.31 -6.66 -12.13
N LEU A 68 5.69 -7.77 -11.73
CA LEU A 68 6.41 -8.92 -11.20
C LEU A 68 7.42 -9.50 -12.20
N GLY A 69 7.05 -9.59 -13.48
CA GLY A 69 7.97 -9.99 -14.54
C GLY A 69 9.16 -9.02 -14.70
N LYS A 70 8.94 -7.72 -14.58
CA LYS A 70 10.03 -6.72 -14.56
C LYS A 70 10.95 -6.89 -13.34
N VAL A 71 10.38 -7.22 -12.18
CA VAL A 71 11.15 -7.50 -10.96
C VAL A 71 12.00 -8.76 -11.12
N GLU A 72 11.45 -9.82 -11.71
CA GLU A 72 12.18 -11.07 -11.97
C GLU A 72 13.34 -10.87 -12.94
N ARG A 73 13.17 -10.03 -13.97
CA ARG A 73 14.25 -9.65 -14.90
C ARG A 73 15.26 -8.65 -14.32
N GLY A 74 15.00 -8.11 -13.12
CA GLY A 74 15.83 -7.08 -12.50
C GLY A 74 15.66 -5.66 -13.07
N GLU A 75 14.66 -5.43 -13.91
CA GLU A 75 14.32 -4.12 -14.49
C GLU A 75 13.58 -3.21 -13.49
N ALA A 76 12.92 -3.81 -12.51
CA ALA A 76 12.25 -3.11 -11.41
C ALA A 76 12.68 -3.69 -10.06
N LYS A 77 12.57 -2.89 -9.00
CA LYS A 77 12.92 -3.31 -7.64
C LYS A 77 11.74 -3.09 -6.71
N ILE A 78 11.44 -4.10 -5.89
CA ILE A 78 10.52 -3.93 -4.76
C ILE A 78 11.29 -3.27 -3.63
N ALA A 79 10.73 -2.19 -3.08
CA ALA A 79 11.26 -1.52 -1.91
C ALA A 79 11.08 -2.42 -0.67
N ALA A 80 11.99 -3.37 -0.50
CA ALA A 80 12.16 -4.12 0.73
C ALA A 80 13.10 -3.32 1.63
N GLY A 81 12.57 -2.79 2.73
CA GLY A 81 13.41 -2.40 3.86
C GLY A 81 14.11 -3.61 4.46
N ALA A 82 14.95 -3.40 5.47
CA ALA A 82 15.49 -4.51 6.24
C ALA A 82 14.32 -5.29 6.88
N PRO A 83 14.18 -6.61 6.63
CA PRO A 83 13.18 -7.40 7.32
C PRO A 83 13.49 -7.40 8.82
N PHE A 84 12.46 -7.36 9.66
CA PHE A 84 12.69 -7.50 11.09
C PHE A 84 13.21 -8.93 11.38
N PRO A 85 14.06 -9.13 12.41
CA PRO A 85 14.60 -10.45 12.71
C PRO A 85 13.53 -11.56 12.88
N HIS A 86 12.33 -11.20 13.35
CA HIS A 86 11.22 -12.14 13.53
C HIS A 86 10.49 -12.49 12.22
N ASP A 87 10.65 -11.69 11.16
CA ASP A 87 10.08 -11.99 9.85
C ASP A 87 10.96 -12.99 9.09
N ILE A 88 12.27 -13.00 9.34
CA ILE A 88 13.22 -13.94 8.73
C ILE A 88 12.88 -15.40 9.10
N ILE A 89 12.38 -15.64 10.32
CA ILE A 89 12.03 -16.99 10.80
C ILE A 89 10.77 -17.53 10.09
N LYS A 90 9.96 -16.66 9.48
CA LYS A 90 8.70 -17.03 8.80
C LYS A 90 8.84 -17.20 7.28
N LEU A 91 10.00 -16.85 6.72
CA LEU A 91 10.35 -17.06 5.29
C LEU A 91 10.65 -18.55 5.05
#